data_AF-A0A3D0MVJ9-F1
#
_entry.id   AF-A0A3D0MVJ9-F1
#
_cell.length_a   1.000
_cell.length_b   1.000
_cell.length_c   1.000
_cell.angle_alpha   90.00
_cell.angle_beta   90.00
_cell.angle_gamma   90.00
#
_symmetry.space_group_name_H-M   'P 1'
#
loop_
_entity.id
_entity.type
_entity.pdbx_description
1 polymer ?
#
loop_
_entity_poly.entity_id
_entity_poly.type
_entity_poly.pdbx_seq_one_letter_code
_entity_poly.pdbx_strand_id
1 'polypeptide(L)' 'FYDRRNYNDNRTDVYLGVSKDGGETFENIKISESPFIPETEIFFGDYIGIDSYNDLVVNAWTRMVDKKLSIVFAKIQF' A
#
# COMPACT_ATOMS: atom_id res chain seq x y z
N PHE A 1 -0.47 -3.71 1.19
CA PHE A 1 -1.92 -3.95 1.35
C PHE A 1 -2.62 -2.66 1.73
N TYR A 2 -3.91 -2.55 1.40
CA TYR A 2 -4.73 -1.38 1.75
C TYR A 2 -5.27 -1.54 3.18
N ASP A 3 -5.24 -0.46 3.96
CA ASP A 3 -5.68 -0.50 5.36
C ASP A 3 -6.37 0.80 5.78
N ARG A 4 -7.40 0.67 6.61
CA ARG A 4 -8.19 1.77 7.16
C ARG A 4 -8.08 1.87 8.69
N ARG A 5 -7.18 1.10 9.33
CA ARG A 5 -7.06 0.97 10.79
C ARG A 5 -6.97 2.30 11.56
N ASN A 6 -6.53 3.38 10.92
CA ASN A 6 -6.34 4.70 11.54
C ASN A 6 -7.55 5.64 11.37
N TYR A 7 -8.62 5.21 10.71
CA TYR A 7 -9.72 6.08 10.33
C TYR A 7 -11.08 5.46 10.68
N ASN A 8 -12.02 6.31 11.09
CA ASN A 8 -13.42 5.93 11.29
C ASN A 8 -14.26 6.07 10.00
N ASP A 9 -13.62 6.47 8.90
CA ASP A 9 -14.22 6.65 7.58
C ASP A 9 -13.50 5.79 6.52
N ASN A 10 -13.76 6.05 5.23
CA ASN A 10 -13.21 5.26 4.13
C ASN A 10 -11.80 5.69 3.68
N ARG A 11 -11.14 6.60 4.40
CA ARG A 11 -9.73 6.91 4.13
C ARG A 11 -8.90 5.64 4.24
N THR A 12 -8.09 5.44 3.22
CA THR A 12 -7.32 4.24 3.00
C THR A 12 -5.86 4.63 2.85
N ASP A 13 -5.02 4.03 3.67
CA ASP A 13 -3.57 4.05 3.55
C ASP A 13 -3.07 2.74 2.93
N VAL A 14 -1.79 2.72 2.55
CA VAL A 14 -1.13 1.52 2.07
C VAL A 14 0.03 1.18 2.99
N TYR A 15 0.12 -0.10 3.33
CA TYR A 15 1.11 -0.65 4.23
C TYR A 15 1.91 -1.77 3.57
N LEU A 16 3.21 -1.83 3.87
CA LEU A 16 4.07 -2.97 3.63
C LEU A 16 4.15 -3.80 4.92
N GLY A 17 3.81 -5.08 4.84
CA GLY A 17 4.08 -6.05 5.90
C GLY A 17 5.48 -6.63 5.71
N VAL A 18 6.31 -6.55 6.75
CA VAL A 18 7.70 -7.03 6.73
C VAL A 18 7.87 -8.08 7.81
N SER A 19 8.30 -9.27 7.43
CA SER A 19 8.79 -10.30 8.34
C SER A 19 10.27 -10.51 8.13
N LYS A 20 11.02 -10.65 9.23
CA LYS A 20 12.45 -10.98 9.24
C LYS A 20 12.73 -12.35 9.89
N ASP A 21 11.68 -13.09 10.22
CA ASP A 21 11.70 -14.34 10.98
C ASP A 21 10.97 -15.49 10.26
N GLY A 22 10.89 -15.43 8.92
CA GLY A 22 10.28 -16.48 8.12
C GLY A 22 8.75 -16.47 8.08
N GLY A 23 8.13 -15.36 8.50
CA GLY A 23 6.68 -15.16 8.48
C GLY A 23 5.98 -15.38 9.83
N GLU A 24 6.73 -15.55 10.92
CA GLU A 24 6.16 -15.72 12.27
C GLU A 24 5.61 -14.40 12.82
N THR A 25 6.34 -13.29 12.61
CA THR A 25 5.89 -11.95 13.01
C THR A 25 6.03 -10.95 11.86
N PHE A 26 5.17 -9.93 11.87
CA PHE A 26 5.14 -8.87 10.86
C PHE A 26 5.13 -7.48 11.50
N GLU A 27 6.06 -6.63 11.06
CA GLU A 27 5.99 -5.19 11.20
C GLU A 27 5.19 -4.58 10.05
N ASN A 28 4.35 -3.58 10.32
CA ASN A 28 3.56 -2.90 9.29
C ASN A 28 4.07 -1.47 9.09
N ILE A 29 4.73 -1.23 7.96
CA ILE A 29 5.28 0.08 7.59
C ILE A 29 4.29 0.78 6.67
N LYS A 30 3.83 1.99 7.02
CA LYS A 30 2.99 2.80 6.13
C LYS A 30 3.84 3.33 4.97
N ILE A 31 3.40 3.08 3.72
CA ILE A 31 4.10 3.49 2.50
C ILE A 31 3.36 4.54 1.67
N SER A 32 2.09 4.83 1.98
CA SER A 32 1.38 5.97 1.40
C SER A 32 1.83 7.29 2.05
N GLU A 33 2.13 8.29 1.21
CA GLU A 33 2.43 9.66 1.68
C GLU A 33 1.18 10.35 2.26
N SER A 34 0.01 10.06 1.71
CA SER A 34 -1.29 10.56 2.16
C SER A 34 -2.39 9.52 1.94
N PRO A 35 -3.43 9.49 2.81
CA PRO A 35 -4.57 8.62 2.60
C PRO A 35 -5.36 9.06 1.37
N PHE A 36 -6.16 8.14 0.84
CA PHE A 36 -7.12 8.42 -0.23
C PHE A 36 -8.45 7.74 0.05
N ILE A 37 -9.53 8.22 -0.56
CA ILE A 37 -10.88 7.67 -0.39
C ILE A 37 -11.28 7.01 -1.71
N PRO A 38 -11.34 5.67 -1.78
CA PRO A 38 -11.85 4.99 -2.97
C PRO A 38 -13.37 5.18 -3.09
N GLU A 39 -13.84 5.27 -4.33
CA GLU A 39 -15.24 5.45 -4.69
C GLU A 39 -15.86 4.09 -5.04
N THR A 40 -17.00 3.75 -4.44
CA THR A 40 -17.62 2.42 -4.54
C THR A 40 -18.08 2.05 -5.94
N GLU A 41 -18.30 3.04 -6.81
CA GLU A 41 -18.74 2.83 -8.21
C GLU A 41 -17.58 2.53 -9.17
N ILE A 42 -16.33 2.65 -8.72
CA ILE A 42 -15.15 2.44 -9.55
C ILE A 42 -14.42 1.19 -9.07
N PHE A 43 -14.19 0.27 -10.01
CA PHE A 43 -13.39 -0.92 -9.74
C PHE A 43 -11.97 -0.53 -9.27
N PHE A 44 -11.56 -1.06 -8.11
CA PHE A 44 -10.33 -0.68 -7.43
C PHE A 44 -9.77 -1.85 -6.64
N GLY A 45 -8.44 -1.94 -6.57
CA GLY A 45 -7.72 -2.87 -5.70
C GLY A 45 -6.78 -3.81 -6.43
N ASP A 46 -7.04 -4.08 -7.71
CA ASP A 46 -6.16 -4.87 -8.57
C ASP A 46 -4.84 -4.14 -8.84
N TYR A 47 -3.84 -4.90 -9.31
CA TYR A 47 -2.51 -4.42 -9.67
C TYR A 47 -1.68 -3.91 -8.47
N ILE A 48 -1.50 -4.80 -7.48
CA ILE A 48 -0.49 -4.63 -6.43
C ILE A 48 0.73 -5.48 -6.80
N GLY A 49 1.92 -4.90 -6.70
CA GLY A 49 3.18 -5.58 -6.94
C GLY A 49 4.22 -5.25 -5.88
N ILE A 50 5.09 -6.21 -5.62
CA ILE A 50 6.26 -6.05 -4.76
C ILE A 50 7.42 -6.82 -5.38
N ASP A 51 8.60 -6.21 -5.39
CA ASP A 51 9.84 -6.86 -5.76
C ASP A 51 10.97 -6.37 -4.84
N SER A 52 12.03 -7.16 -4.71
CA SER A 52 13.14 -6.87 -3.81
C SER A 52 14.47 -7.33 -4.37
N TYR A 53 15.50 -6.48 -4.26
CA TYR A 53 16.85 -6.79 -4.68
C TYR A 53 17.87 -5.98 -3.87
N ASN A 54 18.90 -6.64 -3.32
CA ASN A 54 19.98 -6.00 -2.53
C ASN A 54 19.47 -4.98 -1.50
N ASP A 55 18.65 -5.45 -0.55
CA ASP A 55 18.07 -4.65 0.55
C ASP A 55 17.14 -3.50 0.12
N LEU A 56 16.87 -3.35 -1.17
CA LEU A 56 15.88 -2.43 -1.71
C LEU A 56 14.58 -3.18 -2.01
N VAL A 57 13.47 -2.69 -1.46
CA VAL A 57 12.12 -3.16 -1.79
C VAL A 57 11.40 -2.08 -2.60
N VAL A 58 10.82 -2.47 -3.74
CA VAL A 58 9.99 -1.63 -4.59
C VAL A 58 8.56 -2.15 -4.55
N ASN A 59 7.63 -1.28 -4.19
CA ASN A 59 6.21 -1.57 -4.07
C ASN A 59 5.47 -0.78 -5.14
N ALA A 60 4.45 -1.37 -5.75
CA ALA A 60 3.53 -0.71 -6.66
C ALA A 60 2.08 -1.00 -6.27
N TRP A 61 1.22 0.00 -6.33
CA TRP A 61 -0.21 -0.17 -6.04
C TRP A 61 -1.07 0.84 -6.78
N THR A 62 -2.35 0.49 -6.94
CA THR A 62 -3.36 1.40 -7.49
C THR A 62 -3.77 2.42 -6.43
N ARG A 63 -3.78 3.70 -6.78
CA ARG A 63 -4.29 4.80 -5.96
C ARG A 63 -5.40 5.52 -6.69
N MET A 64 -6.46 5.88 -5.97
CA MET A 64 -7.58 6.65 -6.50
C MET A 64 -7.60 8.05 -5.91
N VAL A 65 -7.64 9.07 -6.77
CA VAL A 65 -7.84 10.47 -6.39
C VAL A 65 -8.82 11.09 -7.38
N ASP A 66 -9.89 11.70 -6.87
CA ASP A 66 -10.94 12.35 -7.69
C ASP A 66 -11.45 11.46 -8.84
N LYS A 67 -11.79 10.20 -8.51
CA LYS A 67 -12.27 9.18 -9.47
C LYS A 67 -11.26 8.76 -10.54
N LYS A 68 -10.00 9.20 -10.46
CA LYS A 68 -8.92 8.79 -11.36
C LYS A 68 -8.03 7.74 -10.71
N LEU A 69 -7.75 6.68 -11.47
CA LEU A 69 -6.83 5.62 -11.07
C LEU A 69 -5.42 5.95 -11.57
N SER A 70 -4.43 5.68 -10.72
CA SER A 70 -3.01 5.74 -11.05
C SER A 70 -2.29 4.58 -10.40
N ILE A 71 -1.25 4.05 -11.06
CA ILE A 71 -0.26 3.21 -10.38
C ILE A 71 0.80 4.11 -9.77
N VAL A 72 1.01 3.97 -8.47
CA VAL A 72 2.07 4.66 -7.74
C VAL A 72 3.08 3.63 -7.25
N PHE A 73 4.31 4.08 -7.00
CA PHE A 73 5.37 3.24 -6.48
C PHE A 73 6.05 3.89 -5.27
N ALA A 74 6.51 3.07 -4.33
CA ALA A 74 7.36 3.50 -3.22
C ALA A 74 8.50 2.52 -3.01
N LYS A 75 9.63 3.08 -2.58
CA LYS A 75 10.86 2.35 -2.29
C LYS A 75 11.11 2.35 -0.79
N ILE A 76 11.54 1.23 -0.25
CA ILE A 76 12.06 1.13 1.11
C ILE A 76 13.45 0.50 1.03
N GLN A 77 14.42 1.16 1.66
CA GLN A 77 15.76 0.63 1.87
C GLN A 77 15.82 0.03 3.27
N PHE A 78 16.23 -1.23 3.36
CA PHE A 78 16.51 -1.93 4.62
C PHE A 78 18.00 -1.91 4.97
#